data_AF-A0A1G7B1W5-F1
#
_entry.id   AF-A0A1G7B1W5-F1
#
_cell.length_a   1.000
_cell.length_b   1.000
_cell.length_c   1.000
_cell.angle_alpha   90.00
_cell.angle_beta   90.00
_cell.angle_gamma   90.00
#
_symmetry.space_group_name_H-M   'P 1'
#
loop_
_entity.id
_entity.type
_entity.pdbx_description
1 polymer ?
#
loop_
_entity_poly.entity_id
_entity_poly.type
_entity_poly.pdbx_seq_one_letter_code
_entity_poly.pdbx_strand_id
1 'polypeptide(L)'
;MTTPPTFPAPWNGDLFRTRFFDALSLLLPSGEAFVIDAISDALQVGDWSAAPETVLREEALRFVREETAHQRAHRRYNERLAQSGVPVEALEGRVASAVQELASLPLPTRLALAEAFEHLTALLSTQVLTGTAWLQGDGHEARLWRWHCQEEIGHRHVAFDVGRTLGVGHGRRMACLLLAALYLGIDLSRLMASLLWRDVKSGRVRGLGLLGQCARFALRTAPGFGRIAMGSVASLWPRRSA
;
A
#
# COMPACT_ATOMS: atom_id res chain seq x y z
N MET A 1 -28.93 -19.32 -27.68
CA MET A 1 -27.57 -19.67 -27.18
C MET A 1 -26.89 -18.38 -26.78
N THR A 2 -26.63 -18.15 -25.49
CA THR A 2 -25.89 -16.98 -25.01
C THR A 2 -24.40 -17.23 -25.19
N THR A 3 -23.70 -16.35 -25.91
CA THR A 3 -22.24 -16.38 -26.04
C THR A 3 -21.61 -16.39 -24.64
N PRO A 4 -20.66 -17.29 -24.33
CA PRO A 4 -20.00 -17.27 -23.04
C PRO A 4 -19.31 -15.92 -22.82
N PRO A 5 -19.33 -15.39 -21.58
CA PRO A 5 -18.69 -14.11 -21.28
C PRO A 5 -17.21 -14.19 -21.62
N THR A 6 -16.72 -13.20 -22.37
CA THR A 6 -15.29 -13.08 -22.71
C THR A 6 -14.63 -12.17 -21.70
N PHE A 7 -13.56 -12.66 -21.06
CA PHE A 7 -12.80 -11.89 -20.08
C PHE A 7 -11.44 -11.51 -20.66
N PRO A 8 -10.93 -10.30 -20.39
CA PRO A 8 -9.57 -9.95 -20.76
C PRO A 8 -8.57 -10.86 -20.03
N ALA A 9 -7.44 -11.13 -20.67
CA ALA A 9 -6.34 -11.85 -20.06
C ALA A 9 -5.85 -11.12 -18.80
N PRO A 10 -5.36 -11.85 -17.77
CA PRO A 10 -4.74 -11.23 -16.61
C PRO A 10 -3.48 -10.46 -17.04
N TRP A 11 -3.35 -9.20 -16.63
CA TRP A 11 -2.23 -8.34 -17.03
C TRP A 11 -0.92 -8.74 -16.35
N ASN A 12 -0.98 -9.46 -15.22
CA ASN A 12 0.19 -9.84 -14.43
C ASN A 12 0.48 -11.36 -14.43
N GLY A 13 0.44 -11.97 -15.61
CA GLY A 13 0.76 -13.40 -15.82
C GLY A 13 -0.35 -14.37 -15.39
N ASP A 14 -0.90 -14.22 -14.18
CA ASP A 14 -2.05 -14.99 -13.71
C ASP A 14 -3.09 -14.10 -12.99
N LEU A 15 -4.30 -14.63 -12.84
CA LEU A 15 -5.44 -13.89 -12.32
C LEU A 15 -5.26 -13.57 -10.84
N PHE A 16 -4.72 -14.50 -10.06
CA PHE A 16 -4.43 -14.26 -8.64
C PHE A 16 -3.47 -13.08 -8.46
N ARG A 17 -2.35 -13.06 -9.18
CA ARG A 17 -1.39 -11.94 -9.18
C ARG A 17 -2.04 -10.63 -9.61
N THR A 18 -2.81 -10.67 -10.68
CA THR A 18 -3.55 -9.49 -11.16
C THR A 18 -4.45 -8.94 -10.05
N ARG A 19 -5.25 -9.80 -9.42
CA ARG A 19 -6.16 -9.38 -8.34
C ARG A 19 -5.44 -8.93 -7.07
N PHE A 20 -4.27 -9.47 -6.78
CA PHE A 20 -3.45 -9.01 -5.65
C PHE A 20 -3.07 -7.53 -5.81
N PHE A 21 -2.60 -7.15 -6.99
CA PHE A 21 -2.29 -5.76 -7.28
C PHE A 21 -3.54 -4.90 -7.47
N ASP A 22 -4.63 -5.42 -8.05
CA ASP A 22 -5.92 -4.70 -8.08
C ASP A 22 -6.40 -4.39 -6.65
N ALA A 23 -6.28 -5.33 -5.72
CA ALA A 23 -6.66 -5.15 -4.32
C ALA A 23 -5.78 -4.11 -3.61
N LEU A 24 -4.47 -4.12 -3.84
CA LEU A 24 -3.58 -3.07 -3.32
C LEU A 24 -3.95 -1.70 -3.89
N SER A 25 -4.22 -1.60 -5.20
CA SER A 25 -4.62 -0.33 -5.83
C SER A 25 -5.90 0.24 -5.23
N LEU A 26 -6.84 -0.59 -4.75
CA LEU A 26 -8.04 -0.14 -4.07
C LEU A 26 -7.79 0.40 -2.64
N LEU A 27 -6.66 0.06 -2.02
CA LEU A 27 -6.26 0.58 -0.71
C LEU A 27 -5.59 1.95 -0.81
N LEU A 28 -4.74 2.09 -1.83
CA LEU A 28 -3.77 3.19 -1.93
C LEU A 28 -4.42 4.57 -1.91
N PRO A 29 -5.47 4.90 -2.68
CA PRO A 29 -5.98 6.27 -2.73
C PRO A 29 -6.40 6.86 -1.37
N SER A 30 -6.97 6.04 -0.48
CA SER A 30 -7.36 6.47 0.87
C SER A 30 -6.17 6.49 1.81
N GLY A 31 -5.27 5.50 1.72
CA GLY A 31 -4.03 5.47 2.50
C GLY A 31 -3.11 6.66 2.19
N GLU A 32 -2.91 6.94 0.90
CA GLU A 32 -2.12 8.07 0.41
C GLU A 32 -2.73 9.42 0.87
N ALA A 33 -4.06 9.55 0.85
CA ALA A 33 -4.73 10.72 1.43
C ALA A 33 -4.37 10.90 2.91
N PHE A 34 -4.43 9.82 3.69
CA PHE A 34 -4.14 9.84 5.11
C PHE A 34 -2.69 10.25 5.41
N VAL A 35 -1.71 9.71 4.69
CA VAL A 35 -0.30 10.06 4.90
C VAL A 35 0.00 11.49 4.44
N ILE A 36 -0.58 11.93 3.31
CA ILE A 36 -0.50 13.32 2.84
C ILE A 36 -1.03 14.28 3.91
N ASP A 37 -2.21 13.99 4.46
CA ASP A 37 -2.84 14.85 5.46
C ASP A 37 -2.03 14.88 6.76
N ALA A 38 -1.53 13.72 7.24
CA ALA A 38 -0.73 13.66 8.45
C ALA A 38 0.59 14.45 8.32
N ILE A 39 1.29 14.31 7.19
CA ILE A 39 2.54 15.05 6.93
C ILE A 39 2.27 16.53 6.72
N SER A 40 1.19 16.88 6.01
CA SER A 40 0.80 18.28 5.81
C SER A 40 0.46 18.98 7.13
N ASP A 41 -0.27 18.31 8.02
CA ASP A 41 -0.57 18.83 9.36
C ASP A 41 0.71 19.02 10.20
N ALA A 42 1.66 18.08 10.12
CA ALA A 42 2.97 18.21 10.76
C ALA A 42 3.75 19.44 10.27
N LEU A 43 3.74 19.68 8.95
CA LEU A 43 4.40 20.84 8.35
C LEU A 43 3.81 22.18 8.79
N GLN A 44 2.54 22.21 9.19
CA GLN A 44 1.88 23.41 9.69
C GLN A 44 2.20 23.71 11.15
N VAL A 45 2.35 22.68 11.99
CA VAL A 45 2.51 22.85 13.44
C VAL A 45 3.95 22.81 13.93
N GLY A 46 4.86 22.20 13.17
CA GLY A 46 6.26 22.09 13.54
C GLY A 46 7.07 23.37 13.30
N ASP A 47 8.16 23.52 14.06
CA ASP A 47 9.21 24.48 13.72
C ASP A 47 10.21 23.79 12.78
N TRP A 48 10.28 24.31 11.55
CA TRP A 48 11.11 23.79 10.48
C TRP A 48 12.11 24.85 9.97
N SER A 49 12.39 25.86 10.79
CA SER A 49 13.14 27.05 10.39
C SER A 49 14.66 26.91 10.57
N ALA A 50 15.09 25.97 11.41
CA ALA A 50 16.49 25.68 11.66
C ALA A 50 16.98 24.45 10.89
N ALA A 51 18.30 24.32 10.75
CA ALA A 51 18.89 23.08 10.23
C ALA A 51 18.98 22.03 11.36
N PRO A 52 18.75 20.74 11.08
CA PRO A 52 18.51 20.13 9.75
C PRO A 52 17.05 20.17 9.25
N GLU A 53 16.11 20.73 10.02
CA GLU A 53 14.67 20.67 9.76
C GLU A 53 14.24 21.37 8.45
N THR A 54 14.98 22.36 7.97
CA THR A 54 14.74 23.01 6.68
C THR A 54 14.84 22.03 5.50
N VAL A 55 15.82 21.12 5.52
CA VAL A 55 15.99 20.08 4.49
C VAL A 55 14.86 19.07 4.57
N LEU A 56 14.54 18.61 5.79
CA LEU A 56 13.44 17.68 6.03
C LEU A 56 12.09 18.26 5.57
N ARG A 57 11.87 19.57 5.73
CA ARG A 57 10.69 20.26 5.21
C ARG A 57 10.60 20.19 3.68
N GLU A 58 11.71 20.39 2.97
CA GLU A 58 11.75 20.28 1.51
C GLU A 58 11.46 18.85 1.05
N GLU A 59 12.01 17.85 1.74
CA GLU A 59 11.76 16.44 1.49
C GLU A 59 10.30 16.06 1.76
N ALA A 60 9.71 16.54 2.85
CA ALA A 60 8.30 16.34 3.18
C ALA A 60 7.36 17.00 2.16
N LEU A 61 7.70 18.20 1.66
CA LEU A 61 6.95 18.83 0.57
C LEU A 61 7.07 18.05 -0.74
N ARG A 62 8.23 17.44 -1.03
CA ARG A 62 8.40 16.55 -2.18
C ARG A 62 7.56 15.29 -2.02
N PHE A 63 7.63 14.64 -0.85
CA PHE A 63 6.81 13.49 -0.49
C PHE A 63 5.33 13.76 -0.76
N VAL A 64 4.78 14.87 -0.26
CA VAL A 64 3.36 15.22 -0.50
C VAL A 64 3.04 15.32 -2.00
N ARG A 65 3.93 15.86 -2.84
CA ARG A 65 3.71 15.96 -4.29
C ARG A 65 3.72 14.60 -4.98
N GLU A 66 4.67 13.74 -4.62
CA GLU A 66 4.83 12.38 -5.14
C GLU A 66 3.61 11.53 -4.76
N GLU A 67 3.21 11.55 -3.50
CA GLU A 67 2.02 10.84 -3.02
C GLU A 67 0.73 11.31 -3.68
N THR A 68 0.59 12.62 -3.90
CA THR A 68 -0.57 13.14 -4.64
C THR A 68 -0.54 12.63 -6.10
N ALA A 69 0.64 12.40 -6.69
CA ALA A 69 0.76 11.81 -8.01
C ALA A 69 0.40 10.31 -8.00
N HIS A 70 0.89 9.54 -7.01
CA HIS A 70 0.52 8.14 -6.79
C HIS A 70 -1.00 8.00 -6.69
N GLN A 71 -1.63 8.82 -5.85
CA GLN A 71 -3.08 8.85 -5.65
C GLN A 71 -3.87 9.07 -6.93
N ARG A 72 -3.46 10.04 -7.74
CA ARG A 72 -4.13 10.25 -9.04
C ARG A 72 -3.94 9.07 -9.99
N ALA A 73 -2.76 8.43 -9.96
CA ALA A 73 -2.49 7.27 -10.80
C ALA A 73 -3.33 6.06 -10.38
N HIS A 74 -3.44 5.77 -9.08
CA HIS A 74 -4.25 4.67 -8.57
C HIS A 74 -5.76 4.92 -8.71
N ARG A 75 -6.24 6.17 -8.61
CA ARG A 75 -7.64 6.48 -8.97
C ARG A 75 -7.94 6.14 -10.43
N ARG A 76 -7.07 6.52 -11.37
CA ARG A 76 -7.20 6.15 -12.80
C ARG A 76 -7.11 4.65 -13.04
N TYR A 77 -6.26 3.96 -12.28
CA TYR A 77 -6.21 2.49 -12.29
C TYR A 77 -7.57 1.91 -11.89
N ASN A 78 -8.13 2.41 -10.78
CA ASN A 78 -9.38 1.92 -10.22
C ASN A 78 -10.58 2.28 -11.10
N GLU A 79 -10.56 3.41 -11.81
CA GLU A 79 -11.56 3.74 -12.85
C GLU A 79 -11.61 2.68 -13.96
N ARG A 80 -10.46 2.18 -14.43
CA ARG A 80 -10.41 1.09 -15.42
C ARG A 80 -10.89 -0.23 -14.83
N LEU A 81 -10.55 -0.48 -13.56
CA LEU A 81 -11.07 -1.64 -12.84
C LEU A 81 -12.61 -1.59 -12.74
N ALA A 82 -13.19 -0.41 -12.51
CA ALA A 82 -14.63 -0.20 -12.49
C ALA A 82 -15.27 -0.49 -13.85
N GLN A 83 -14.65 -0.02 -14.95
CA GLN A 83 -15.08 -0.30 -16.31
C GLN A 83 -15.09 -1.81 -16.63
N SER A 84 -14.28 -2.62 -15.93
CA SER A 84 -14.30 -4.09 -16.05
C SER A 84 -15.42 -4.79 -15.26
N GLY A 85 -16.33 -4.02 -14.63
CA GLY A 85 -17.47 -4.53 -13.87
C GLY A 85 -17.17 -4.79 -12.38
N VAL A 86 -16.03 -4.34 -11.87
CA VAL A 86 -15.74 -4.38 -10.43
C VAL A 86 -16.49 -3.23 -9.75
N PRO A 87 -17.19 -3.46 -8.62
CA PRO A 87 -17.89 -2.40 -7.88
C PRO A 87 -16.90 -1.58 -7.04
N VAL A 88 -16.02 -0.83 -7.69
CA VAL A 88 -14.90 -0.10 -7.09
C VAL A 88 -15.37 0.86 -6.01
N GLU A 89 -16.40 1.68 -6.28
CA GLU A 89 -16.95 2.64 -5.31
C GLU A 89 -17.33 1.98 -3.98
N ALA A 90 -18.01 0.82 -4.02
CA ALA A 90 -18.41 0.09 -2.82
C ALA A 90 -17.23 -0.58 -2.09
N LEU A 91 -16.13 -0.87 -2.79
CA LEU A 91 -14.93 -1.45 -2.20
C LEU A 91 -14.06 -0.36 -1.56
N GLU A 92 -13.78 0.72 -2.31
CA GLU A 92 -13.05 1.89 -1.81
C GLU A 92 -13.80 2.58 -0.67
N GLY A 93 -15.14 2.69 -0.72
CA GLY A 93 -15.92 3.32 0.35
C GLY A 93 -15.76 2.63 1.72
N ARG A 94 -15.54 1.31 1.74
CA ARG A 94 -15.23 0.59 2.99
C ARG A 94 -13.84 0.90 3.51
N VAL A 95 -12.86 0.92 2.62
CA VAL A 95 -11.48 1.30 2.95
C VAL A 95 -11.46 2.75 3.48
N ALA A 96 -12.12 3.66 2.78
CA ALA A 96 -12.21 5.07 3.15
C ALA A 96 -12.85 5.27 4.53
N SER A 97 -13.92 4.52 4.84
CA SER A 97 -14.56 4.59 6.17
C SER A 97 -13.60 4.20 7.29
N ALA A 98 -12.87 3.10 7.10
CA ALA A 98 -11.94 2.61 8.10
C ALA A 98 -10.67 3.50 8.20
N VAL A 99 -10.26 4.16 7.10
CA VAL A 99 -9.20 5.19 7.13
C VAL A 99 -9.67 6.46 7.83
N GLN A 100 -10.92 6.87 7.67
CA GLN A 100 -11.50 8.03 8.38
C GLN A 100 -11.48 7.84 9.91
N GLU A 101 -11.70 6.61 10.39
CA GLU A 101 -11.54 6.29 11.81
C GLU A 101 -10.11 6.58 12.29
N LEU A 102 -9.09 6.18 11.51
CA LEU A 102 -7.69 6.49 11.81
C LEU A 102 -7.38 7.99 11.72
N ALA A 103 -7.99 8.70 10.76
CA ALA A 103 -7.81 10.14 10.56
C ALA A 103 -8.35 10.99 11.72
N SER A 104 -9.26 10.44 12.54
CA SER A 104 -9.78 11.10 13.74
C SER A 104 -8.82 11.06 14.94
N LEU A 105 -7.73 10.28 14.85
CA LEU A 105 -6.76 10.13 15.93
C LEU A 105 -5.91 11.40 16.11
N PRO A 106 -5.33 11.63 17.30
CA PRO A 106 -4.41 12.73 17.53
C PRO A 106 -3.20 12.69 16.57
N LEU A 107 -2.71 13.86 16.16
CA LEU A 107 -1.62 14.00 15.19
C LEU A 107 -0.39 13.11 15.49
N PRO A 108 0.11 12.98 16.73
CA PRO A 108 1.24 12.10 17.00
C PRO A 108 0.98 10.62 16.70
N THR A 109 -0.27 10.16 16.83
CA THR A 109 -0.68 8.80 16.45
C THR A 109 -0.87 8.69 14.94
N ARG A 110 -1.43 9.71 14.28
CA ARG A 110 -1.52 9.76 12.82
C ARG A 110 -0.14 9.71 12.15
N LEU A 111 0.84 10.44 12.68
CA LEU A 111 2.22 10.40 12.19
C LEU A 111 2.89 9.04 12.40
N ALA A 112 2.67 8.40 13.56
CA ALA A 112 3.15 7.06 13.80
C ALA A 112 2.50 6.01 12.86
N LEU A 113 1.22 6.19 12.52
CA LEU A 113 0.52 5.36 11.53
C LEU A 113 0.99 5.64 10.10
N ALA A 114 1.23 6.91 9.75
CA ALA A 114 1.76 7.27 8.44
C ALA A 114 3.13 6.65 8.23
N GLU A 115 4.04 6.82 9.19
CA GLU A 115 5.34 6.13 9.17
C GLU A 115 5.20 4.60 9.04
N ALA A 116 4.25 4.00 9.76
CA ALA A 116 4.02 2.57 9.68
C ALA A 116 3.53 2.12 8.30
N PHE A 117 2.61 2.86 7.67
CA PHE A 117 2.16 2.58 6.31
C PHE A 117 3.32 2.70 5.32
N GLU A 118 4.06 3.82 5.34
CA GLU A 118 5.25 4.04 4.51
C GLU A 118 6.33 2.96 4.71
N HIS A 119 6.49 2.50 5.94
CA HIS A 119 7.42 1.42 6.24
C HIS A 119 7.01 0.10 5.56
N LEU A 120 5.73 -0.25 5.64
CA LEU A 120 5.18 -1.48 5.08
C LEU A 120 5.14 -1.43 3.55
N THR A 121 4.76 -0.28 2.96
CA THR A 121 4.78 -0.07 1.51
C THR A 121 6.21 -0.13 0.98
N ALA A 122 7.18 0.53 1.61
CA ALA A 122 8.59 0.45 1.21
C ALA A 122 9.15 -0.98 1.26
N LEU A 123 8.78 -1.77 2.29
CA LEU A 123 9.18 -3.17 2.39
C LEU A 123 8.57 -4.02 1.28
N LEU A 124 7.27 -3.85 0.99
CA LEU A 124 6.58 -4.51 -0.12
C LEU A 124 7.21 -4.11 -1.47
N SER A 125 7.40 -2.82 -1.69
CA SER A 125 8.00 -2.24 -2.90
C SER A 125 9.39 -2.80 -3.18
N THR A 126 10.21 -2.96 -2.14
CA THR A 126 11.51 -3.64 -2.25
C THR A 126 11.35 -5.07 -2.76
N GLN A 127 10.37 -5.83 -2.24
CA GLN A 127 10.11 -7.18 -2.73
C GLN A 127 9.59 -7.21 -4.16
N VAL A 128 8.70 -6.29 -4.52
CA VAL A 128 8.11 -6.17 -5.86
C VAL A 128 9.19 -5.88 -6.90
N LEU A 129 10.16 -5.01 -6.59
CA LEU A 129 11.21 -4.61 -7.52
C LEU A 129 12.33 -5.64 -7.65
N THR A 130 12.69 -6.33 -6.56
CA THR A 130 13.82 -7.27 -6.54
C THR A 130 13.40 -8.72 -6.79
N GLY A 131 12.14 -9.05 -6.52
CA GLY A 131 11.62 -10.40 -6.59
C GLY A 131 11.00 -10.72 -7.94
N THR A 132 11.46 -11.79 -8.57
CA THR A 132 10.91 -12.27 -9.85
C THR A 132 9.46 -12.75 -9.74
N ALA A 133 8.97 -13.02 -8.53
CA ALA A 133 7.63 -13.58 -8.33
C ALA A 133 6.49 -12.54 -8.25
N TRP A 134 6.76 -11.24 -8.28
CA TRP A 134 5.69 -10.25 -8.05
C TRP A 134 5.09 -9.71 -9.34
N LEU A 135 5.89 -8.99 -10.12
CA LEU A 135 5.51 -8.46 -11.43
C LEU A 135 6.06 -9.38 -12.53
N GLN A 136 5.13 -9.98 -13.26
CA GLN A 136 5.37 -10.82 -14.44
C GLN A 136 4.93 -10.13 -15.73
N GLY A 137 4.07 -9.09 -15.63
CA GLY A 137 3.64 -8.27 -16.75
C GLY A 137 4.62 -7.14 -17.10
N ASP A 138 4.51 -6.64 -18.33
CA ASP A 138 5.23 -5.50 -18.89
C ASP A 138 4.30 -4.38 -19.40
N GLY A 139 2.98 -4.62 -19.32
CA GLY A 139 1.92 -3.69 -19.69
C GLY A 139 1.86 -2.42 -18.85
N HIS A 140 0.85 -1.60 -19.12
CA HIS A 140 0.71 -0.29 -18.49
C HIS A 140 0.64 -0.35 -16.96
N GLU A 141 -0.16 -1.28 -16.42
CA GLU A 141 -0.34 -1.51 -14.99
C GLU A 141 0.99 -1.87 -14.33
N ALA A 142 1.77 -2.76 -14.94
CA ALA A 142 3.06 -3.17 -14.41
C ALA A 142 4.10 -2.03 -14.43
N ARG A 143 4.00 -1.08 -15.37
CA ARG A 143 4.87 0.11 -15.38
C ARG A 143 4.49 1.09 -14.28
N LEU A 144 3.19 1.31 -14.05
CA LEU A 144 2.70 2.12 -12.93
C LEU A 144 3.20 1.56 -11.59
N TRP A 145 3.06 0.25 -11.37
CA TRP A 145 3.55 -0.40 -10.15
C TRP A 145 5.06 -0.28 -9.96
N ARG A 146 5.85 -0.39 -11.04
CA ARG A 146 7.31 -0.19 -10.93
C ARG A 146 7.66 1.24 -10.55
N TRP A 147 6.99 2.23 -11.14
CA TRP A 147 7.20 3.64 -10.82
C TRP A 147 6.85 3.93 -9.36
N HIS A 148 5.62 3.58 -8.94
CA HIS A 148 5.17 3.75 -7.56
C HIS A 148 6.15 3.08 -6.58
N CYS A 149 6.46 1.79 -6.77
CA CYS A 149 7.37 1.08 -5.88
C CYS A 149 8.80 1.67 -5.81
N GLN A 150 9.27 2.34 -6.87
CA GLN A 150 10.59 2.98 -6.84
C GLN A 150 10.61 4.20 -5.93
N GLU A 151 9.55 5.01 -5.95
CA GLU A 151 9.44 6.22 -5.12
C GLU A 151 9.17 5.88 -3.64
N GLU A 152 8.33 4.87 -3.38
CA GLU A 152 7.99 4.39 -2.03
C GLU A 152 9.20 3.97 -1.17
N ILE A 153 10.29 3.51 -1.78
CA ILE A 153 11.52 3.17 -1.02
C ILE A 153 12.09 4.41 -0.33
N GLY A 154 11.97 5.57 -0.97
CA GLY A 154 12.36 6.86 -0.41
C GLY A 154 11.39 7.36 0.65
N HIS A 155 10.10 7.12 0.52
CA HIS A 155 9.10 7.77 1.39
C HIS A 155 9.21 7.41 2.87
N ARG A 156 9.58 6.16 3.18
CA ARG A 156 9.79 5.67 4.56
C ARG A 156 10.65 6.57 5.45
N HIS A 157 11.75 7.14 4.94
CA HIS A 157 12.64 7.94 5.81
C HIS A 157 12.03 9.29 6.16
N VAL A 158 11.31 9.90 5.21
CA VAL A 158 10.65 11.19 5.41
C VAL A 158 9.61 11.10 6.53
N ALA A 159 8.70 10.11 6.47
CA ALA A 159 7.67 9.94 7.50
C ALA A 159 8.26 9.63 8.89
N PHE A 160 9.34 8.85 8.94
CA PHE A 160 10.09 8.57 10.16
C PHE A 160 10.68 9.85 10.77
N ASP A 161 11.36 10.66 9.96
CA ASP A 161 12.09 11.82 10.45
C ASP A 161 11.13 12.94 10.86
N VAL A 162 10.05 13.17 10.12
CA VAL A 162 8.98 14.11 10.50
C VAL A 162 8.36 13.71 11.86
N GLY A 163 7.99 12.43 12.02
CA GLY A 163 7.44 11.94 13.28
C GLY A 163 8.43 12.10 14.44
N ARG A 164 9.71 11.80 14.22
CA ARG A 164 10.76 11.96 15.23
C ARG A 164 10.94 13.43 15.64
N THR A 165 10.99 14.36 14.68
CA THR A 165 11.14 15.80 14.96
C THR A 165 10.00 16.34 15.82
N LEU A 166 8.77 15.84 15.62
CA LEU A 166 7.61 16.20 16.44
C LEU A 166 7.44 15.33 17.71
N GLY A 167 8.47 14.58 18.10
CA GLY A 167 8.49 13.86 19.38
C GLY A 167 7.65 12.58 19.41
N VAL A 168 7.36 11.96 18.27
CA VAL A 168 6.69 10.66 18.22
C VAL A 168 7.62 9.58 18.81
N GLY A 169 7.29 9.12 20.03
CA GLY A 169 8.09 8.15 20.77
C GLY A 169 8.05 6.72 20.19
N HIS A 170 9.12 5.96 20.43
CA HIS A 170 9.31 4.58 19.93
C HIS A 170 8.12 3.66 20.23
N GLY A 171 7.63 3.63 21.47
CA GLY A 171 6.53 2.73 21.87
C GLY A 171 5.26 2.96 21.05
N ARG A 172 4.91 4.22 20.75
CA ARG A 172 3.75 4.56 19.90
C ARG A 172 3.96 4.07 18.47
N ARG A 173 5.16 4.24 17.93
CA ARG A 173 5.52 3.81 16.56
C ARG A 173 5.39 2.31 16.40
N MET A 174 5.83 1.55 17.41
CA MET A 174 5.71 0.10 17.39
C MET A 174 4.25 -0.37 17.50
N ALA A 175 3.46 0.25 18.37
CA ALA A 175 2.04 -0.04 18.46
C ALA A 175 1.32 0.27 17.13
N CYS A 176 1.64 1.41 16.49
CA CYS A 176 1.07 1.80 15.21
C CYS A 176 1.55 0.91 14.05
N LEU A 177 2.79 0.41 14.08
CA LEU A 177 3.26 -0.57 13.09
C LEU A 177 2.45 -1.86 13.12
N LEU A 178 2.21 -2.40 14.32
CA LEU A 178 1.37 -3.59 14.48
C LEU A 178 -0.08 -3.31 14.03
N LEU A 179 -0.64 -2.17 14.42
CA LEU A 179 -1.99 -1.77 14.03
C LEU A 179 -2.12 -1.60 12.50
N ALA A 180 -1.17 -0.91 11.87
CA ALA A 180 -1.13 -0.72 10.42
C ALA A 180 -1.01 -2.05 9.68
N ALA A 181 -0.16 -2.97 10.16
CA ALA A 181 -0.02 -4.29 9.58
C ALA A 181 -1.32 -5.12 9.67
N LEU A 182 -2.01 -5.06 10.81
CA LEU A 182 -3.31 -5.71 11.00
C LEU A 182 -4.37 -5.10 10.07
N TYR A 183 -4.43 -3.77 10.01
CA TYR A 183 -5.37 -3.04 9.17
C TYR A 183 -5.19 -3.38 7.70
N LEU A 184 -3.97 -3.23 7.17
CA LEU A 184 -3.62 -3.58 5.80
C LEU A 184 -3.88 -5.06 5.50
N GLY A 185 -3.51 -5.96 6.41
CA GLY A 185 -3.70 -7.39 6.25
C GLY A 185 -5.19 -7.78 6.16
N ILE A 186 -6.03 -7.20 7.02
CA ILE A 186 -7.48 -7.43 7.03
C ILE A 186 -8.11 -6.89 5.75
N ASP A 187 -7.84 -5.64 5.38
CA ASP A 187 -8.49 -5.03 4.22
C ASP A 187 -8.00 -5.63 2.91
N LEU A 188 -6.71 -5.92 2.77
CA LEU A 188 -6.18 -6.65 1.63
C LEU A 188 -6.85 -8.03 1.50
N SER A 189 -7.01 -8.75 2.61
CA SER A 189 -7.68 -10.06 2.60
C SER A 189 -9.15 -9.96 2.19
N ARG A 190 -9.87 -8.94 2.68
CA ARG A 190 -11.28 -8.69 2.31
C ARG A 190 -11.43 -8.32 0.84
N LEU A 191 -10.60 -7.40 0.35
CA LEU A 191 -10.59 -7.00 -1.06
C LEU A 191 -10.22 -8.18 -1.96
N MET A 192 -9.23 -8.96 -1.56
CA MET A 192 -8.86 -10.17 -2.27
C MET A 192 -10.01 -11.18 -2.35
N ALA A 193 -10.60 -11.54 -1.21
CA ALA A 193 -11.75 -12.43 -1.17
C ALA A 193 -12.91 -11.91 -2.04
N SER A 194 -13.16 -10.60 -1.99
CA SER A 194 -14.20 -9.93 -2.77
C SER A 194 -13.97 -10.02 -4.28
N LEU A 195 -12.77 -9.73 -4.76
CA LEU A 195 -12.42 -9.81 -6.19
C LEU A 195 -12.43 -11.25 -6.69
N LEU A 196 -11.80 -12.16 -5.94
CA LEU A 196 -11.66 -13.57 -6.30
C LEU A 196 -13.01 -14.29 -6.31
N TRP A 197 -13.88 -14.00 -5.33
CA TRP A 197 -15.24 -14.54 -5.30
C TRP A 197 -16.04 -14.13 -6.53
N ARG A 198 -15.89 -12.89 -7.00
CA ARG A 198 -16.54 -12.41 -8.23
C ARG A 198 -16.02 -13.13 -9.46
N ASP A 199 -14.71 -13.31 -9.57
CA ASP A 199 -14.11 -14.04 -10.70
C ASP A 199 -14.54 -15.51 -10.74
N VAL A 200 -14.71 -16.16 -9.59
CA VAL A 200 -15.26 -17.52 -9.53
C VAL A 200 -16.75 -17.54 -9.89
N LYS A 201 -17.54 -16.62 -9.32
CA LYS A 201 -18.99 -16.54 -9.55
C LYS A 201 -19.33 -16.20 -11.00
N SER A 202 -18.52 -15.38 -11.67
CA SER A 202 -18.72 -15.04 -13.09
C SER A 202 -18.28 -16.14 -14.05
N GLY A 203 -17.61 -17.19 -13.55
CA GLY A 203 -17.02 -18.25 -14.38
C GLY A 203 -15.70 -17.85 -15.04
N ARG A 204 -15.09 -16.71 -14.68
CA ARG A 204 -13.78 -16.29 -15.21
C ARG A 204 -12.67 -17.27 -14.85
N VAL A 205 -12.75 -17.88 -13.67
CA VAL A 205 -11.80 -18.90 -13.21
C VAL A 205 -12.51 -19.98 -12.40
N ARG A 206 -12.06 -21.23 -12.53
CA ARG A 206 -12.53 -22.32 -11.66
C ARG A 206 -11.82 -22.24 -10.31
N GLY A 207 -12.53 -22.53 -9.22
CA GLY A 207 -11.98 -22.49 -7.85
C GLY A 207 -10.67 -23.28 -7.69
N LEU A 208 -10.60 -24.51 -8.21
CA LEU A 208 -9.36 -25.33 -8.17
C LEU A 208 -8.19 -24.69 -8.94
N GLY A 209 -8.47 -24.08 -10.10
CA GLY A 209 -7.46 -23.37 -10.88
C GLY A 209 -6.92 -22.15 -10.13
N LEU A 210 -7.79 -21.46 -9.40
CA LEU A 210 -7.43 -20.32 -8.57
C LEU A 210 -6.61 -20.73 -7.34
N LEU A 211 -6.97 -21.82 -6.66
CA LEU A 211 -6.19 -22.37 -5.55
C LEU A 211 -4.76 -22.70 -6.00
N GLY A 212 -4.60 -23.28 -7.20
CA GLY A 212 -3.28 -23.53 -7.77
C GLY A 212 -2.47 -22.25 -8.04
N GLN A 213 -3.12 -21.17 -8.50
CA GLN A 213 -2.46 -19.87 -8.68
C GLN A 213 -2.05 -19.25 -7.33
N CYS A 214 -2.94 -19.27 -6.35
CA CYS A 214 -2.69 -18.81 -4.98
C CYS A 214 -1.51 -19.56 -4.34
N ALA A 215 -1.51 -20.90 -4.42
CA ALA A 215 -0.43 -21.73 -3.87
C ALA A 215 0.91 -21.41 -4.53
N ARG A 216 0.95 -21.29 -5.87
CA ARG A 216 2.17 -20.92 -6.59
C ARG A 216 2.66 -19.51 -6.24
N PHE A 217 1.74 -18.56 -6.09
CA PHE A 217 2.10 -17.21 -5.66
C PHE A 217 2.70 -17.25 -4.25
N ALA A 218 1.97 -17.81 -3.28
CA ALA A 218 2.40 -17.92 -1.89
C ALA A 218 3.76 -18.63 -1.75
N LEU A 219 3.96 -19.78 -2.40
CA LEU A 219 5.23 -20.50 -2.37
C LEU A 219 6.40 -19.66 -2.90
N ARG A 220 6.18 -18.93 -4.00
CA ARG A 220 7.22 -18.12 -4.66
C ARG A 220 7.48 -16.79 -3.96
N THR A 221 6.49 -16.22 -3.27
CA THR A 221 6.61 -14.95 -2.54
C THR A 221 6.89 -15.14 -1.05
N ALA A 222 6.79 -16.36 -0.51
CA ALA A 222 7.06 -16.66 0.91
C ALA A 222 8.42 -16.13 1.41
N PRO A 223 9.55 -16.28 0.69
CA PRO A 223 10.81 -15.68 1.12
C PRO A 223 10.75 -14.15 1.21
N GLY A 224 9.99 -13.51 0.31
CA GLY A 224 9.77 -12.07 0.32
C GLY A 224 8.92 -11.62 1.50
N PHE A 225 7.81 -12.30 1.78
CA PHE A 225 7.01 -12.05 2.97
C PHE A 225 7.79 -12.29 4.27
N GLY A 226 8.66 -13.31 4.30
CA GLY A 226 9.59 -13.53 5.41
C GLY A 226 10.53 -12.34 5.62
N ARG A 227 11.07 -11.75 4.55
CA ARG A 227 11.89 -10.53 4.63
C ARG A 227 11.09 -9.30 5.09
N ILE A 228 9.83 -9.15 4.66
CA ILE A 228 8.95 -8.08 5.13
C ILE A 228 8.71 -8.24 6.65
N ALA A 229 8.39 -9.45 7.10
CA ALA A 229 8.20 -9.74 8.53
C ALA A 229 9.47 -9.49 9.34
N MET A 230 10.63 -9.99 8.90
CA MET A 230 11.92 -9.72 9.56
C MET A 230 12.27 -8.23 9.58
N GLY A 231 12.01 -7.50 8.48
CA GLY A 231 12.23 -6.06 8.41
C GLY A 231 11.35 -5.28 9.39
N SER A 232 10.09 -5.72 9.55
CA SER A 232 9.15 -5.17 10.53
C SER A 232 9.54 -5.52 11.97
N VAL A 233 10.06 -6.73 12.22
CA VAL A 233 10.59 -7.10 13.55
C VAL A 233 11.86 -6.32 13.87
N ALA A 234 12.74 -6.12 12.88
CA ALA A 234 13.97 -5.36 13.06
C ALA A 234 13.72 -3.89 13.38
N SER A 235 12.60 -3.31 12.95
CA SER A 235 12.19 -1.95 13.35
C SER A 235 11.63 -1.90 14.78
N LEU A 236 11.24 -3.04 15.37
CA LEU A 236 10.85 -3.14 16.80
C LEU A 236 12.02 -2.90 17.77
N TRP A 237 13.24 -3.18 17.33
CA TRP A 237 14.40 -3.01 18.18
C TRP A 237 14.91 -1.57 18.14
N PRO A 238 15.12 -0.91 19.30
CA PRO A 238 15.69 0.42 19.32
C PRO A 238 17.08 0.38 18.70
N ARG A 239 17.26 1.10 17.58
CA ARG A 239 18.60 1.36 17.06
C ARG A 239 19.30 2.24 18.07
N ARG A 240 20.43 1.78 18.61
CA ARG A 240 21.30 2.63 19.41
C ARG A 240 21.67 3.82 18.53
N SER A 241 21.37 5.03 19.00
CA SER A 241 21.87 6.26 18.41
C SER A 241 23.39 6.16 18.35
N ALA A 242 23.93 6.10 17.15
CA ALA A 242 25.35 6.33 16.88
C ALA A 242 25.58 7.84 16.82
#